data_AF-A0A6B0WUG2-F1
#
_entry.id   AF-A0A6B0WUG2-F1
#
_cell.length_a   1.000
_cell.length_b   1.000
_cell.length_c   1.000
_cell.angle_alpha   90.00
_cell.angle_beta   90.00
_cell.angle_gamma   90.00
#
_symmetry.space_group_name_H-M   'P 1'
#
loop_
_entity.id
_entity.type
_entity.pdbx_description
1 polymer ?
#
loop_
_entity_poly.entity_id
_entity_poly.type
_entity_poly.pdbx_seq_one_letter_code
_entity_poly.pdbx_strand_id
1 'polypeptide(L)'
;IILVRTGRQKGKAIGIVLKNDYAESGLNENSRIHVLWINKSEEQLSGLTDMHGFNKAGPGTRSAFATKESYKPSFDLINSLTGNFSENDDDSQQEADTMQYPLNQILYGPPGTGKTWNTVNHAVAIIEDKSLDELEEEDREEIKWRFDELKKNGQIEMVTFHQNFTYEDFIEGIRPVLDEENEKIEYELSEGVFKKIADRANKNRTQSEQTGEESWDTDELLQAFAESIENRLESGEEINLFPPDHRSGATIGEINWSRDGKFQSFKLGGTIKYQRLTKNVIKRDYEAFYKGEIKSLKDIKPTYKSKRTQHGNAMYYFALYGKIKQFHDEEWQSEESGPIKKQNYVLIIDEINRGNIARIFGELITLIEPSKRIGGDDAATFILPYSKEKFGVPDNLYIIGTMNTADRSIALLDTALRRRFDFIEMMPDAKHHRISTDIEGVNCQELLAAMNDRIRFLLDREHQIGHTYFMGIKRIKGKDSLEATFKNKIIPLLQEYFYDNWEKIDLVLNCNGFVHEIPFESDLFKNSDLIDEERKIYELSDEDGKWEDPESYQAIYAQGQSETGESG
;
A
#
# COMPACT_ATOMS: atom_id res chain seq x y z
N ILE A 1 29.04 6.92 15.16
CA ILE A 1 28.53 5.57 15.44
C ILE A 1 29.72 4.61 15.38
N ILE A 2 30.10 3.99 16.50
CA ILE A 2 31.15 2.95 16.51
C ILE A 2 30.42 1.61 16.67
N LEU A 3 30.58 0.70 15.70
CA LEU A 3 30.05 -0.66 15.78
C LEU A 3 31.04 -1.55 16.51
N VAL A 4 30.68 -2.03 17.70
CA VAL A 4 31.50 -2.99 18.47
C VAL A 4 30.94 -4.39 18.27
N ARG A 5 31.80 -5.32 17.83
CA ARG A 5 31.45 -6.74 17.66
C ARG A 5 31.84 -7.50 18.93
N THR A 6 30.88 -7.85 19.77
CA THR A 6 31.14 -8.70 20.95
C THR A 6 30.99 -10.18 20.57
N GLY A 7 31.97 -10.98 20.95
CA GLY A 7 31.97 -12.43 20.73
C GLY A 7 31.00 -13.16 21.66
N ARG A 8 30.35 -14.19 21.11
CA ARG A 8 29.50 -15.20 21.79
C ARG A 8 28.16 -14.71 22.37
N GLN A 9 27.37 -13.96 21.61
CA GLN A 9 25.91 -14.10 21.52
C GLN A 9 25.42 -13.27 20.31
N LYS A 10 24.61 -13.87 19.42
CA LYS A 10 24.15 -13.24 18.18
C LYS A 10 23.07 -12.18 18.50
N GLY A 11 23.49 -10.93 18.67
CA GLY A 11 22.62 -9.74 18.64
C GLY A 11 23.39 -8.56 18.05
N LYS A 12 22.78 -7.79 17.14
CA LYS A 12 23.37 -6.54 16.63
C LYS A 12 23.12 -5.45 17.68
N ALA A 13 24.17 -4.86 18.26
CA ALA A 13 24.04 -3.70 19.14
C ALA A 13 24.28 -2.40 18.34
N ILE A 14 23.48 -1.36 18.59
CA ILE A 14 23.69 -0.01 18.07
C ILE A 14 24.17 0.86 19.24
N GLY A 15 25.45 1.22 19.25
CA GLY A 15 26.00 2.17 20.23
C GLY A 15 25.88 3.61 19.72
N ILE A 16 25.08 4.44 20.40
CA ILE A 16 25.00 5.89 20.15
C ILE A 16 25.90 6.58 21.18
N VAL A 17 27.00 7.19 20.73
CA VAL A 17 27.83 8.05 21.58
C VAL A 17 27.33 9.47 21.41
N LEU A 18 26.71 10.04 22.45
CA LEU A 18 26.43 11.46 22.52
C LEU A 18 27.71 12.19 22.95
N LYS A 19 28.27 13.01 22.05
CA LYS A 19 29.36 13.91 22.38
C LYS A 19 28.77 15.07 23.17
N ASN A 20 29.27 15.32 24.38
CA ASN A 20 28.93 16.54 25.10
C ASN A 20 29.73 17.69 24.47
N ASP A 21 29.06 18.72 23.96
CA ASP A 21 29.66 19.81 23.16
C ASP A 21 30.56 20.80 23.93
N TYR A 22 31.06 20.42 25.11
CA TYR A 22 31.95 21.28 25.92
C TYR A 22 33.43 20.84 25.92
N ALA A 23 33.89 20.13 24.89
CA ALA A 23 35.33 19.89 24.72
C ALA A 23 35.75 19.96 23.24
N GLU A 24 36.48 21.02 22.88
CA GLU A 24 37.16 21.18 21.58
C GLU A 24 38.33 20.20 21.36
N SER A 25 38.69 19.40 22.36
CA SER A 25 39.68 18.33 22.24
C SER A 25 39.03 17.00 22.62
N GLY A 26 39.38 15.92 21.90
CA GLY A 26 38.68 14.63 21.91
C GLY A 26 38.49 13.95 23.27
N LEU A 27 37.83 12.78 23.22
CA LEU A 27 37.43 11.96 24.38
C LEU A 27 38.54 11.90 25.46
N ASN A 28 38.25 12.44 26.64
CA ASN A 28 39.11 12.37 27.82
C ASN A 28 38.60 11.32 28.82
N GLU A 29 39.40 11.04 29.86
CA GLU A 29 39.10 10.01 30.89
C GLU A 29 37.79 10.26 31.67
N ASN A 30 37.21 11.45 31.57
CA ASN A 30 35.95 11.85 32.21
C ASN A 30 34.75 11.87 31.25
N SER A 31 34.93 11.43 30.00
CA SER A 31 33.86 11.38 29.01
C SER A 31 32.86 10.28 29.34
N ARG A 32 31.58 10.64 29.51
CA ARG A 32 30.49 9.66 29.75
C ARG A 32 30.01 9.07 28.43
N ILE A 33 30.05 7.75 28.34
CA ILE A 33 29.52 7.00 27.18
C ILE A 33 28.22 6.34 27.62
N HIS A 34 27.12 6.71 26.97
CA HIS A 34 25.84 6.04 27.14
C HIS A 34 25.73 4.91 26.11
N VAL A 35 25.43 3.69 26.56
CA VAL A 35 25.23 2.54 25.67
C VAL A 35 23.80 2.04 25.84
N LEU A 36 23.03 2.08 24.78
CA LEU A 36 21.67 1.52 24.72
C LEU A 36 21.74 0.08 24.20
N TRP A 37 21.12 -0.84 24.94
CA TRP A 37 20.87 -2.20 24.49
C TRP A 37 19.45 -2.29 23.94
N ILE A 38 19.33 -2.78 22.71
CA ILE A 38 18.03 -3.12 22.11
C ILE A 38 18.08 -4.63 21.86
N ASN A 39 17.32 -5.39 22.65
CA ASN A 39 17.12 -6.81 22.39
C ASN A 39 15.81 -6.98 21.60
N LYS A 40 15.83 -7.79 20.55
CA LYS A 40 14.73 -7.86 19.56
C LYS A 40 13.64 -8.88 19.93
N SER A 41 13.50 -9.23 21.20
CA SER A 41 12.45 -10.13 21.69
C SER A 41 11.97 -9.67 23.07
N GLU A 42 10.70 -9.26 23.11
CA GLU A 42 9.90 -8.85 24.27
C GLU A 42 10.14 -7.42 24.81
N GLU A 43 9.02 -6.76 25.13
CA GLU A 43 8.83 -5.36 25.58
C GLU A 43 9.51 -5.03 26.92
N GLN A 44 10.82 -5.24 27.06
CA GLN A 44 11.58 -4.83 28.23
C GLN A 44 12.84 -4.03 27.87
N LEU A 45 12.80 -2.72 28.12
CA LEU A 45 13.99 -1.89 28.25
C LEU A 45 14.76 -2.31 29.51
N SER A 46 15.79 -3.15 29.35
CA SER A 46 16.67 -3.50 30.46
C SER A 46 17.81 -2.47 30.60
N GLY A 47 17.71 -1.62 31.63
CA GLY A 47 18.79 -1.00 32.42
C GLY A 47 19.98 -0.29 31.72
N LEU A 48 20.10 1.02 31.97
CA LEU A 48 21.38 1.76 31.86
C LEU A 48 22.38 1.22 32.88
N THR A 49 23.52 0.70 32.42
CA THR A 49 24.72 0.59 33.25
C THR A 49 25.66 1.75 32.95
N ASP A 50 25.88 2.62 33.93
CA ASP A 50 27.03 3.53 33.92
C ASP A 50 28.31 2.69 33.96
N MET A 51 29.02 2.59 32.84
CA MET A 51 30.38 2.06 32.86
C MET A 51 31.34 3.17 33.30
N HIS A 52 31.62 3.22 34.60
CA HIS A 52 32.76 3.95 35.13
C HIS A 52 34.03 3.17 34.87
N GLY A 53 34.95 3.77 34.09
CA GLY A 53 36.36 3.43 34.07
C GLY A 53 36.70 2.08 33.46
N PHE A 54 37.53 2.11 32.41
CA PHE A 54 38.36 0.97 32.09
C PHE A 54 39.26 0.67 33.28
N ASN A 55 38.91 -0.32 34.12
CA ASN A 55 39.89 -1.07 34.92
C ASN A 55 39.31 -2.41 35.45
N LYS A 56 40.15 -3.45 35.37
CA LYS A 56 39.91 -4.83 35.78
C LYS A 56 39.32 -4.94 37.20
N ALA A 57 38.24 -5.70 37.37
CA ALA A 57 37.87 -6.33 38.65
C ALA A 57 37.02 -7.60 38.42
N GLY A 58 37.18 -8.59 39.31
CA GLY A 58 36.85 -10.00 39.13
C GLY A 58 35.39 -10.42 39.45
N PRO A 59 35.14 -11.73 39.60
CA PRO A 59 33.79 -12.28 39.53
C PRO A 59 33.01 -12.03 40.83
N GLY A 60 31.94 -11.26 40.75
CA GLY A 60 30.91 -11.16 41.79
C GLY A 60 30.50 -9.74 42.14
N THR A 61 29.55 -9.18 41.38
CA THR A 61 28.78 -8.01 41.83
C THR A 61 27.30 -8.21 41.45
N ARG A 62 26.44 -8.22 42.46
CA ARG A 62 24.98 -8.42 42.33
C ARG A 62 24.31 -7.16 41.78
N SER A 63 23.37 -7.33 40.85
CA SER A 63 22.48 -6.27 40.38
C SER A 63 21.50 -5.84 41.49
N ALA A 64 21.35 -4.53 41.68
CA ALA A 64 20.29 -3.92 42.48
C ALA A 64 19.23 -3.34 41.54
N PHE A 65 17.96 -3.60 41.82
CA PHE A 65 16.81 -3.07 41.08
C PHE A 65 16.35 -1.76 41.74
N ALA A 66 16.13 -0.69 40.96
CA ALA A 66 15.56 0.58 41.41
C ALA A 66 14.31 0.93 40.59
N THR A 67 13.32 1.57 41.22
CA THR A 67 11.97 1.82 40.68
C THR A 67 11.83 3.17 39.96
N LYS A 68 10.73 3.29 39.19
CA LYS A 68 10.42 4.34 38.18
C LYS A 68 10.42 5.79 38.69
N GLU A 69 10.30 6.03 40.00
CA GLU A 69 10.13 7.39 40.56
C GLU A 69 11.43 8.21 40.62
N SER A 70 12.60 7.57 40.61
CA SER A 70 13.90 8.24 40.81
C SER A 70 14.48 8.97 39.59
N TYR A 71 13.82 8.98 38.42
CA TYR A 71 14.43 9.44 37.15
C TYR A 71 13.75 10.62 36.43
N LYS A 72 12.78 11.30 37.05
CA LYS A 72 12.10 12.49 36.48
C LYS A 72 13.03 13.59 35.92
N PRO A 73 14.15 13.97 36.59
CA PRO A 73 14.98 15.10 36.13
C PRO A 73 15.72 14.87 34.79
N SER A 74 15.80 13.62 34.35
CA SER A 74 16.57 13.23 33.15
C SER A 74 15.70 13.18 31.88
N PHE A 75 14.38 13.10 32.05
CA PHE A 75 13.42 13.06 30.95
C PHE A 75 13.21 14.46 30.35
N ASP A 76 13.17 15.48 31.20
CA ASP A 76 12.98 16.88 30.80
C ASP A 76 14.15 17.41 29.95
N LEU A 77 15.38 16.93 30.21
CA LEU A 77 16.59 17.30 29.45
C LEU A 77 16.60 16.69 28.04
N ILE A 78 15.98 15.52 27.87
CA ILE A 78 15.84 14.87 26.56
C ILE A 78 14.82 15.64 25.71
N ASN A 79 13.68 16.02 26.30
CA ASN A 79 12.63 16.79 25.62
C ASN A 79 13.10 18.18 25.15
N SER A 80 14.03 18.83 25.85
CA SER A 80 14.58 20.12 25.41
C SER A 80 15.58 20.01 24.26
N LEU A 81 16.17 18.83 24.04
CA LEU A 81 17.21 18.59 23.02
C LEU A 81 16.68 17.93 21.74
N THR A 82 15.52 17.26 21.81
CA THR A 82 14.94 16.54 20.67
C THR A 82 13.82 17.28 19.95
N GLY A 83 13.36 18.43 20.47
CA GLY A 83 12.22 19.17 19.91
C GLY A 83 10.91 18.39 20.11
N ASN A 84 10.13 18.83 21.09
CA ASN A 84 8.74 18.50 21.33
C ASN A 84 8.30 17.05 21.11
N PHE A 85 8.49 16.22 22.14
CA PHE A 85 7.48 15.23 22.52
C PHE A 85 6.88 15.68 23.86
N SER A 86 5.73 16.35 23.80
CA SER A 86 4.89 16.60 24.98
C SER A 86 3.89 15.47 25.11
N GLU A 87 3.96 14.70 26.19
CA GLU A 87 2.81 13.94 26.68
C GLU A 87 2.13 14.71 27.81
N ASN A 88 0.88 15.07 27.52
CA ASN A 88 -0.27 15.24 28.42
C ASN A 88 -0.32 16.48 29.34
N ASP A 89 -0.98 17.52 28.82
CA ASP A 89 -1.99 18.23 29.62
C ASP A 89 -3.37 17.68 29.25
N ASP A 90 -4.14 17.41 30.30
CA ASP A 90 -5.38 16.65 30.42
C ASP A 90 -6.58 17.54 30.02
N ASP A 91 -6.91 17.59 28.73
CA ASP A 91 -8.23 17.97 28.18
C ASP A 91 -8.20 17.93 26.63
N SER A 92 -8.52 16.80 26.00
CA SER A 92 -8.83 16.78 24.56
C SER A 92 -9.49 15.48 24.13
N GLN A 93 -10.49 15.64 23.26
CA GLN A 93 -11.17 14.60 22.48
C GLN A 93 -10.15 13.60 21.90
N GLN A 94 -10.47 12.31 21.98
CA GLN A 94 -9.71 11.27 21.28
C GLN A 94 -9.87 11.47 19.77
N GLU A 95 -8.92 12.17 19.15
CA GLU A 95 -8.70 12.05 17.70
C GLU A 95 -8.23 10.61 17.44
N ALA A 96 -8.94 9.93 16.54
CA ALA A 96 -8.57 8.60 16.09
C ALA A 96 -7.19 8.67 15.41
N ASP A 97 -6.24 7.86 15.88
CA ASP A 97 -4.89 7.73 15.33
C ASP A 97 -5.00 7.14 13.91
N THR A 98 -5.17 8.01 12.90
CA THR A 98 -5.29 7.64 11.49
C THR A 98 -3.93 7.16 10.98
N MET A 99 -3.91 6.09 10.21
CA MET A 99 -2.66 5.49 9.76
C MET A 99 -2.04 6.38 8.69
N GLN A 100 -0.96 7.11 9.04
CA GLN A 100 -0.48 8.21 8.21
C GLN A 100 0.44 7.72 7.08
N TYR A 101 -0.15 7.43 5.92
CA TYR A 101 0.60 7.22 4.67
C TYR A 101 1.20 8.54 4.17
N PRO A 102 2.38 8.52 3.52
CA PRO A 102 2.90 9.71 2.86
C PRO A 102 2.01 10.12 1.69
N LEU A 103 1.70 11.42 1.61
CA LEU A 103 0.82 11.98 0.59
C LEU A 103 1.33 11.80 -0.84
N ASN A 104 2.65 11.71 -1.01
CA ASN A 104 3.29 11.46 -2.30
C ASN A 104 4.33 10.36 -2.13
N GLN A 105 4.22 9.29 -2.90
CA GLN A 105 5.13 8.15 -2.84
C GLN A 105 5.49 7.65 -4.23
N ILE A 106 6.69 7.10 -4.40
CA ILE A 106 7.15 6.45 -5.62
C ILE A 106 7.64 5.05 -5.29
N LEU A 107 6.98 4.04 -5.85
CA LEU A 107 7.44 2.67 -5.85
C LEU A 107 8.48 2.52 -6.96
N TYR A 108 9.74 2.22 -6.63
CA TYR A 108 10.82 2.14 -7.62
C TYR A 108 11.66 0.88 -7.51
N GLY A 109 12.24 0.46 -8.62
CA GLY A 109 13.18 -0.66 -8.66
C GLY A 109 13.22 -1.35 -10.02
N PRO A 110 13.93 -2.48 -10.12
CA PRO A 110 14.07 -3.24 -11.35
C PRO A 110 12.73 -3.71 -11.93
N PRO A 111 12.64 -4.04 -13.24
CA PRO A 111 11.42 -4.55 -13.83
C PRO A 111 11.03 -5.91 -13.24
N GLY A 112 9.72 -6.17 -13.15
CA GLY A 112 9.18 -7.43 -12.65
C GLY A 112 9.22 -7.61 -11.12
N THR A 113 9.35 -6.54 -10.34
CA THR A 113 9.31 -6.58 -8.86
C THR A 113 7.91 -6.33 -8.27
N GLY A 114 6.87 -6.31 -9.11
CA GLY A 114 5.49 -6.17 -8.67
C GLY A 114 5.07 -4.74 -8.30
N LYS A 115 5.75 -3.70 -8.78
CA LYS A 115 5.41 -2.29 -8.48
C LYS A 115 3.96 -1.95 -8.80
N THR A 116 3.53 -2.16 -10.04
CA THR A 116 2.13 -1.92 -10.48
C THR A 116 1.13 -2.85 -9.78
N TRP A 117 1.57 -4.00 -9.27
CA TRP A 117 0.71 -4.87 -8.46
C TRP A 117 0.49 -4.28 -7.07
N ASN A 118 1.54 -3.72 -6.47
CA ASN A 118 1.53 -3.11 -5.15
C ASN A 118 0.85 -1.74 -5.12
N THR A 119 0.84 -0.98 -6.22
CA THR A 119 0.08 0.29 -6.27
C THR A 119 -1.41 0.08 -5.97
N VAL A 120 -1.98 -1.06 -6.38
CA VAL A 120 -3.36 -1.44 -6.04
C VAL A 120 -3.52 -1.58 -4.53
N ASN A 121 -2.61 -2.30 -3.85
CA ASN A 121 -2.67 -2.47 -2.39
C ASN A 121 -2.54 -1.13 -1.69
N HIS A 122 -1.56 -0.31 -2.07
CA HIS A 122 -1.35 1.00 -1.48
C HIS A 122 -2.57 1.92 -1.67
N ALA A 123 -3.19 1.92 -2.85
CA ALA A 123 -4.35 2.76 -3.12
C ALA A 123 -5.56 2.37 -2.25
N VAL A 124 -5.84 1.06 -2.15
CA VAL A 124 -6.93 0.55 -1.30
C VAL A 124 -6.61 0.80 0.18
N ALA A 125 -5.37 0.59 0.61
CA ALA A 125 -4.91 0.81 1.99
C ALA A 125 -5.17 2.26 2.44
N ILE A 126 -4.77 3.21 1.59
CA ILE A 126 -4.93 4.65 1.84
C ILE A 126 -6.40 5.03 1.93
N ILE A 127 -7.26 4.50 1.05
CA ILE A 127 -8.67 4.87 1.03
C ILE A 127 -9.43 4.24 2.20
N GLU A 128 -9.09 3.01 2.57
CA GLU A 128 -9.74 2.27 3.65
C GLU A 128 -9.13 2.55 5.04
N ASP A 129 -8.05 3.33 5.11
CA ASP A 129 -7.29 3.59 6.34
C ASP A 129 -6.82 2.28 7.01
N LYS A 130 -6.32 1.36 6.18
CA LYS A 130 -5.78 0.05 6.59
C LYS A 130 -4.27 0.02 6.41
N SER A 131 -3.59 -0.82 7.18
CA SER A 131 -2.18 -1.12 6.94
C SER A 131 -1.97 -1.98 5.69
N LEU A 132 -0.76 -1.95 5.13
CA LEU A 132 -0.40 -2.85 4.02
C LEU A 132 -0.36 -4.31 4.49
N ASP A 133 0.07 -4.57 5.72
CA ASP A 133 0.13 -5.91 6.29
C ASP A 133 -1.27 -6.54 6.40
N GLU A 134 -2.27 -5.77 6.86
CA GLU A 134 -3.66 -6.22 6.91
C GLU A 134 -4.21 -6.53 5.51
N LEU A 135 -3.90 -5.69 4.51
CA LEU A 135 -4.32 -5.94 3.14
C LEU A 135 -3.60 -7.11 2.49
N GLU A 136 -2.35 -7.42 2.86
CA GLU A 136 -1.65 -8.60 2.34
C GLU A 136 -2.25 -9.93 2.83
N GLU A 137 -2.96 -9.93 3.95
CA GLU A 137 -3.69 -11.09 4.47
C GLU A 137 -5.05 -11.31 3.77
N GLU A 138 -5.59 -10.27 3.12
CA GLU A 138 -6.87 -10.32 2.41
C GLU A 138 -6.77 -11.01 1.03
N ASP A 139 -7.91 -11.48 0.51
CA ASP A 139 -7.94 -12.11 -0.81
C ASP A 139 -7.67 -11.08 -1.93
N ARG A 140 -6.78 -11.44 -2.86
CA ARG A 140 -6.35 -10.51 -3.92
C ARG A 140 -7.48 -10.17 -4.90
N GLU A 141 -8.40 -11.09 -5.17
CA GLU A 141 -9.54 -10.80 -6.05
C GLU A 141 -10.49 -9.79 -5.38
N GLU A 142 -10.67 -9.89 -4.05
CA GLU A 142 -11.45 -8.91 -3.28
C GLU A 142 -10.81 -7.52 -3.24
N ILE A 143 -9.48 -7.44 -3.06
CA ILE A 143 -8.75 -6.16 -3.12
C ILE A 143 -8.88 -5.53 -4.51
N LYS A 144 -8.73 -6.34 -5.56
CA LYS A 144 -8.84 -5.85 -6.94
C LYS A 144 -10.27 -5.38 -7.26
N TRP A 145 -11.29 -6.10 -6.79
CA TRP A 145 -12.67 -5.69 -6.97
C TRP A 145 -12.95 -4.34 -6.30
N ARG A 146 -12.49 -4.13 -5.06
CA ARG A 146 -12.60 -2.82 -4.38
C ARG A 146 -11.85 -1.72 -5.12
N PHE A 147 -10.65 -1.99 -5.60
CA PHE A 147 -9.89 -1.04 -6.43
C PHE A 147 -10.67 -0.62 -7.68
N ASP A 148 -11.26 -1.57 -8.40
CA ASP A 148 -12.04 -1.29 -9.61
C ASP A 148 -13.32 -0.48 -9.30
N GLU A 149 -14.00 -0.77 -8.19
CA GLU A 149 -15.16 0.01 -7.72
C GLU A 149 -14.77 1.42 -7.27
N LEU A 150 -13.67 1.59 -6.52
CA LEU A 150 -13.15 2.90 -6.11
C LEU A 150 -12.73 3.75 -7.31
N LYS A 151 -12.16 3.12 -8.35
CA LYS A 151 -11.84 3.78 -9.62
C LYS A 151 -13.11 4.22 -10.36
N LYS A 152 -14.12 3.35 -10.45
CA LYS A 152 -15.42 3.66 -11.06
C LYS A 152 -16.15 4.80 -10.34
N ASN A 153 -16.04 4.85 -9.01
CA ASN A 153 -16.58 5.92 -8.17
C ASN A 153 -15.75 7.21 -8.24
N GLY A 154 -14.61 7.18 -8.94
CA GLY A 154 -13.77 8.36 -9.13
C GLY A 154 -12.89 8.73 -7.94
N GLN A 155 -12.74 7.83 -6.97
CA GLN A 155 -11.78 8.00 -5.86
C GLN A 155 -10.35 7.67 -6.29
N ILE A 156 -10.20 6.81 -7.31
CA ILE A 156 -8.90 6.46 -7.89
C ILE A 156 -8.86 6.89 -9.35
N GLU A 157 -7.79 7.58 -9.74
CA GLU A 157 -7.43 7.78 -11.15
C GLU A 157 -6.07 7.13 -11.43
N MET A 158 -5.90 6.61 -12.63
CA MET A 158 -4.62 6.01 -13.05
C MET A 158 -4.25 6.49 -14.43
N VAL A 159 -3.02 7.00 -14.55
CA VAL A 159 -2.41 7.41 -15.83
C VAL A 159 -1.01 6.85 -15.96
N THR A 160 -0.56 6.72 -17.21
CA THR A 160 0.81 6.32 -17.52
C THR A 160 1.52 7.47 -18.22
N PHE A 161 2.67 7.88 -17.70
CA PHE A 161 3.45 8.93 -18.33
C PHE A 161 4.23 8.40 -19.54
N HIS A 162 4.30 9.23 -20.57
CA HIS A 162 5.08 8.98 -21.78
C HIS A 162 5.73 10.29 -22.25
N GLN A 163 6.69 10.22 -23.17
CA GLN A 163 7.47 11.39 -23.61
C GLN A 163 6.61 12.55 -24.15
N ASN A 164 5.48 12.22 -24.78
CA ASN A 164 4.55 13.20 -25.33
C ASN A 164 3.48 13.68 -24.34
N PHE A 165 3.50 13.22 -23.09
CA PHE A 165 2.50 13.62 -22.09
C PHE A 165 2.80 15.05 -21.64
N THR A 166 1.80 15.93 -21.63
CA THR A 166 2.00 17.35 -21.39
C THR A 166 1.17 17.89 -20.24
N TYR A 167 1.36 19.17 -19.93
CA TYR A 167 0.56 19.91 -18.96
C TYR A 167 -0.93 19.88 -19.35
N GLU A 168 -1.22 19.99 -20.63
CA GLU A 168 -2.56 20.03 -21.20
C GLU A 168 -3.36 18.74 -20.98
N ASP A 169 -2.68 17.60 -20.91
CA ASP A 169 -3.30 16.31 -20.59
C ASP A 169 -3.50 16.11 -19.08
N PHE A 170 -2.63 16.71 -18.27
CA PHE A 170 -2.56 16.47 -16.83
C PHE A 170 -3.39 17.46 -16.02
N ILE A 171 -3.30 18.75 -16.35
CA ILE A 171 -3.92 19.85 -15.59
C ILE A 171 -5.12 20.43 -16.35
N GLU A 172 -4.87 21.13 -17.45
CA GLU A 172 -5.91 21.71 -18.31
C GLU A 172 -5.30 22.13 -19.66
N GLY A 173 -6.08 22.01 -20.72
CA GLY A 173 -5.66 22.41 -22.06
C GLY A 173 -6.83 22.72 -22.98
N ILE A 174 -6.56 23.43 -24.07
CA ILE A 174 -7.56 23.77 -25.07
C ILE A 174 -7.60 22.65 -26.11
N ARG A 175 -8.78 22.04 -26.33
CA ARG A 175 -8.98 20.96 -27.29
C ARG A 175 -9.99 21.37 -28.36
N PRO A 176 -9.74 21.02 -29.64
CA PRO A 176 -10.70 21.23 -30.70
C PRO A 176 -11.87 20.25 -30.56
N VAL A 177 -13.10 20.75 -30.60
CA VAL A 177 -14.35 19.99 -30.61
C VAL A 177 -15.08 20.31 -31.92
N LEU A 178 -15.65 19.28 -32.55
CA LEU A 178 -16.45 19.45 -33.76
C LEU A 178 -17.87 19.78 -33.34
N ASP A 179 -18.37 20.94 -33.78
CA ASP A 179 -19.78 21.27 -33.69
C ASP A 179 -20.55 20.41 -34.73
N GLU A 180 -21.34 19.45 -34.24
CA GLU A 180 -22.14 18.52 -35.05
C GLU A 180 -23.18 19.24 -35.93
N GLU A 181 -23.60 20.46 -35.57
CA GLU A 181 -24.59 21.22 -36.33
C GLU A 181 -23.97 22.07 -37.45
N ASN A 182 -22.74 22.56 -37.26
CA ASN A 182 -22.16 23.58 -38.15
C ASN A 182 -20.87 23.15 -38.88
N GLU A 183 -20.37 21.92 -38.66
CA GLU A 183 -19.08 21.43 -39.19
C GLU A 183 -17.89 22.37 -38.88
N LYS A 184 -18.00 23.17 -37.82
CA LYS A 184 -16.96 24.10 -37.37
C LYS A 184 -16.15 23.50 -36.23
N ILE A 185 -14.86 23.80 -36.22
CA ILE A 185 -13.97 23.46 -35.11
C ILE A 185 -14.09 24.57 -34.06
N GLU A 186 -14.63 24.23 -32.90
CA GLU A 186 -14.60 25.07 -31.70
C GLU A 186 -13.48 24.64 -30.78
N TYR A 187 -12.98 25.57 -29.97
CA TYR A 187 -11.89 25.30 -29.02
C TYR A 187 -12.46 25.35 -27.62
N GLU A 188 -12.56 24.19 -26.97
CA GLU A 188 -13.07 24.07 -25.61
C GLU A 188 -11.93 23.85 -24.62
N LEU A 189 -12.04 24.45 -23.44
CA LEU A 189 -11.15 24.16 -22.34
C LEU A 189 -11.50 22.77 -21.76
N SER A 190 -10.53 21.87 -21.74
CA SER A 190 -10.66 20.52 -21.20
C SER A 190 -9.78 20.35 -19.98
N GLU A 191 -10.37 19.83 -18.90
CA GLU A 191 -9.65 19.53 -17.66
C GLU A 191 -8.88 18.20 -17.77
N GLY A 192 -7.63 18.24 -17.32
CA GLY A 192 -6.76 17.08 -17.22
C GLY A 192 -7.05 16.23 -15.99
N VAL A 193 -6.43 15.05 -15.95
CA VAL A 193 -6.71 14.03 -14.92
C VAL A 193 -6.41 14.50 -13.50
N PHE A 194 -5.33 15.27 -13.30
CA PHE A 194 -4.90 15.75 -11.99
C PHE A 194 -5.85 16.80 -11.45
N LYS A 195 -6.27 17.76 -12.30
CA LYS A 195 -7.25 18.78 -11.92
C LYS A 195 -8.57 18.12 -11.50
N LYS A 196 -9.09 17.21 -12.33
CA LYS A 196 -10.35 16.49 -12.05
C LYS A 196 -10.35 15.75 -10.72
N ILE A 197 -9.30 14.98 -10.41
CA ILE A 197 -9.26 14.25 -9.13
C ILE A 197 -9.02 15.18 -7.94
N ALA A 198 -8.20 16.23 -8.09
CA ALA A 198 -7.99 17.22 -7.04
C ALA A 198 -9.28 17.99 -6.71
N ASP A 199 -10.07 18.39 -7.71
CA ASP A 199 -11.33 19.09 -7.50
C ASP A 199 -12.38 18.19 -6.84
N ARG A 200 -12.45 16.90 -7.22
CA ARG A 200 -13.30 15.91 -6.53
C ARG A 200 -12.89 15.73 -5.06
N ALA A 201 -11.60 15.57 -4.80
CA ALA A 201 -11.07 15.41 -3.45
C ALA A 201 -11.36 16.65 -2.59
N ASN A 202 -11.14 17.84 -3.14
CA ASN A 202 -11.38 19.10 -2.45
C ASN A 202 -12.87 19.36 -2.20
N LYS A 203 -13.74 18.96 -3.14
CA LYS A 203 -15.19 19.02 -2.96
C LYS A 203 -15.65 18.16 -1.79
N ASN A 204 -15.21 16.90 -1.72
CA ASN A 204 -15.54 16.02 -0.59
C ASN A 204 -14.99 16.58 0.74
N ARG A 205 -13.74 17.07 0.76
CA ARG A 205 -13.13 17.72 1.93
C ARG A 205 -13.95 18.90 2.42
N THR A 206 -14.30 19.82 1.53
CA THR A 206 -15.07 21.03 1.87
C THR A 206 -16.45 20.66 2.40
N GLN A 207 -17.11 19.69 1.78
CA GLN A 207 -18.40 19.17 2.23
C GLN A 207 -18.32 18.51 3.62
N SER A 208 -17.19 17.84 3.91
CA SER A 208 -16.96 17.23 5.22
C SER A 208 -16.72 18.24 6.34
N GLU A 209 -16.18 19.42 6.02
CA GLU A 209 -15.94 20.48 7.00
C GLU A 209 -17.19 21.34 7.24
N GLN A 210 -18.13 21.35 6.30
CA GLN A 210 -19.37 22.12 6.37
C GLN A 210 -20.51 21.39 7.09
N THR A 211 -20.35 20.09 7.35
CA THR A 211 -21.36 19.28 8.04
C THR A 211 -21.08 19.23 9.55
N GLY A 212 -21.97 19.82 10.35
CA GLY A 212 -21.96 19.70 11.81
C GLY A 212 -22.37 18.30 12.28
N GLU A 213 -22.22 18.02 13.59
CA GLU A 213 -22.53 16.72 14.24
C GLU A 213 -23.82 16.06 13.72
N GLU A 214 -23.77 14.74 13.50
CA GLU A 214 -24.89 13.89 13.09
C GLU A 214 -26.17 14.21 13.88
N SER A 215 -27.12 14.89 13.23
CA SER A 215 -28.46 15.10 13.74
C SER A 215 -29.46 14.72 12.66
N TRP A 216 -29.99 13.51 12.73
CA TRP A 216 -31.14 13.07 11.94
C TRP A 216 -32.39 13.02 12.83
N ASP A 217 -33.57 13.29 12.27
CA ASP A 217 -34.80 13.01 13.00
C ASP A 217 -35.10 11.50 12.97
N THR A 218 -34.82 10.83 14.09
CA THR A 218 -35.09 9.40 14.24
C THR A 218 -36.60 9.09 14.08
N ASP A 219 -37.51 10.04 14.30
CA ASP A 219 -38.94 9.82 14.02
C ASP A 219 -39.22 9.68 12.53
N GLU A 220 -38.56 10.46 11.69
CA GLU A 220 -38.72 10.44 10.23
C GLU A 220 -38.03 9.22 9.62
N LEU A 221 -36.83 8.88 10.08
CA LEU A 221 -36.13 7.66 9.68
C LEU A 221 -36.97 6.41 9.96
N LEU A 222 -37.53 6.30 11.17
CA LEU A 222 -38.35 5.14 11.53
C LEU A 222 -39.68 5.11 10.79
N GLN A 223 -40.23 6.26 10.43
CA GLN A 223 -41.43 6.35 9.59
C GLN A 223 -41.12 5.80 8.17
N ALA A 224 -40.08 6.31 7.53
CA ALA A 224 -39.68 5.90 6.18
C ALA A 224 -39.27 4.42 6.11
N PHE A 225 -38.51 3.94 7.10
CA PHE A 225 -38.15 2.54 7.20
C PHE A 225 -39.39 1.65 7.34
N ALA A 226 -40.35 2.04 8.18
CA ALA A 226 -41.59 1.30 8.33
C ALA A 226 -42.40 1.25 7.02
N GLU A 227 -42.52 2.36 6.30
CA GLU A 227 -43.20 2.40 4.99
C GLU A 227 -42.50 1.50 3.95
N SER A 228 -41.17 1.51 3.88
CA SER A 228 -40.39 0.60 3.01
C SER A 228 -40.66 -0.87 3.33
N ILE A 229 -40.64 -1.24 4.61
CA ILE A 229 -40.92 -2.61 5.05
C ILE A 229 -42.38 -3.00 4.76
N GLU A 230 -43.36 -2.11 4.91
CA GLU A 230 -44.75 -2.41 4.62
C GLU A 230 -44.96 -2.72 3.14
N ASN A 231 -44.41 -1.89 2.24
CA ASN A 231 -44.47 -2.13 0.80
C ASN A 231 -43.87 -3.49 0.40
N ARG A 232 -42.78 -3.90 1.07
CA ARG A 232 -42.14 -5.20 0.83
C ARG A 232 -42.97 -6.37 1.37
N LEU A 233 -43.60 -6.21 2.53
CA LEU A 233 -44.53 -7.21 3.06
C LEU A 233 -45.77 -7.37 2.16
N GLU A 234 -46.30 -6.28 1.61
CA GLU A 234 -47.42 -6.31 0.67
C GLU A 234 -47.07 -7.01 -0.66
N SER A 235 -45.81 -6.94 -1.11
CA SER A 235 -45.34 -7.68 -2.28
C SER A 235 -45.08 -9.17 -2.01
N GLY A 236 -45.25 -9.62 -0.76
CA GLY A 236 -45.08 -11.00 -0.33
C GLY A 236 -43.64 -11.35 0.08
N GLU A 237 -42.76 -10.37 0.27
CA GLU A 237 -41.39 -10.57 0.73
C GLU A 237 -41.35 -10.89 2.24
N GLU A 238 -40.53 -11.86 2.64
CA GLU A 238 -40.29 -12.17 4.06
C GLU A 238 -39.04 -11.45 4.59
N ILE A 239 -39.25 -10.52 5.52
CA ILE A 239 -38.18 -9.67 6.07
C ILE A 239 -37.49 -10.36 7.26
N ASN A 240 -36.41 -11.08 6.96
CA ASN A 240 -35.58 -11.78 7.95
C ASN A 240 -34.66 -10.82 8.73
N LEU A 241 -34.66 -10.92 10.06
CA LEU A 241 -33.79 -10.13 10.93
C LEU A 241 -32.33 -10.62 10.95
N PHE A 242 -32.13 -11.90 10.65
CA PHE A 242 -30.81 -12.53 10.65
C PHE A 242 -30.48 -13.14 9.28
N PRO A 243 -29.20 -13.35 8.96
CA PRO A 243 -28.77 -14.09 7.78
C PRO A 243 -29.36 -15.52 7.72
N PRO A 244 -29.50 -16.12 6.51
CA PRO A 244 -30.13 -17.43 6.32
C PRO A 244 -29.48 -18.59 7.08
N ASP A 245 -28.18 -18.49 7.37
CA ASP A 245 -27.36 -19.46 8.11
C ASP A 245 -27.47 -19.33 9.64
N HIS A 246 -28.15 -18.28 10.12
CA HIS A 246 -28.34 -18.05 11.55
C HIS A 246 -29.42 -18.97 12.15
N ARG A 247 -29.23 -19.39 13.41
CA ARG A 247 -30.13 -20.34 14.10
C ARG A 247 -31.54 -19.82 14.39
N SER A 248 -31.78 -18.52 14.22
CA SER A 248 -33.07 -17.87 14.47
C SER A 248 -33.61 -17.27 13.18
N GLY A 249 -34.73 -17.83 12.68
CA GLY A 249 -35.51 -17.25 11.58
C GLY A 249 -36.55 -16.28 12.12
N ALA A 250 -36.10 -15.23 12.82
CA ALA A 250 -37.00 -14.19 13.31
C ALA A 250 -37.25 -13.18 12.20
N THR A 251 -38.51 -12.75 12.03
CA THR A 251 -38.92 -11.88 10.93
C THR A 251 -39.69 -10.67 11.43
N ILE A 252 -39.72 -9.60 10.63
CA ILE A 252 -40.68 -8.50 10.80
C ILE A 252 -41.98 -8.94 10.11
N GLY A 253 -43.04 -9.18 10.89
CA GLY A 253 -44.29 -9.74 10.37
C GLY A 253 -45.36 -8.71 10.07
N GLU A 254 -45.53 -7.70 10.93
CA GLU A 254 -46.53 -6.64 10.75
C GLU A 254 -46.01 -5.30 11.31
N ILE A 255 -46.54 -4.20 10.79
CA ILE A 255 -46.30 -2.85 11.29
C ILE A 255 -47.57 -2.30 11.92
N ASN A 256 -47.42 -1.60 13.05
CA ASN A 256 -48.54 -0.93 13.70
C ASN A 256 -48.43 0.58 13.49
N TRP A 257 -49.51 1.16 12.97
CA TRP A 257 -49.67 2.59 12.72
C TRP A 257 -50.66 3.23 13.71
N SER A 258 -50.49 4.52 13.98
CA SER A 258 -51.50 5.34 14.65
C SER A 258 -52.69 5.60 13.71
N ARG A 259 -53.81 6.07 14.26
CA ARG A 259 -54.96 6.53 13.46
C ARG A 259 -54.61 7.63 12.47
N ASP A 260 -53.57 8.41 12.78
CA ASP A 260 -53.09 9.52 11.93
C ASP A 260 -51.95 9.09 11.00
N GLY A 261 -51.74 7.77 10.77
CA GLY A 261 -50.73 7.25 9.84
C GLY A 261 -49.28 7.23 10.35
N LYS A 262 -49.04 7.55 11.62
CA LYS A 262 -47.68 7.57 12.20
C LYS A 262 -47.23 6.22 12.73
N PHE A 263 -46.01 5.80 12.41
CA PHE A 263 -45.40 4.54 12.88
C PHE A 263 -45.41 4.44 14.41
N GLN A 264 -45.78 3.27 14.95
CA GLN A 264 -45.83 3.00 16.39
C GLN A 264 -44.95 1.84 16.85
N SER A 265 -44.92 0.73 16.12
CA SER A 265 -44.16 -0.46 16.52
C SER A 265 -44.07 -1.54 15.45
N PHE A 266 -42.96 -2.26 15.41
CA PHE A 266 -42.82 -3.51 14.67
C PHE A 266 -43.34 -4.70 15.47
N LYS A 267 -44.02 -5.62 14.79
CA LYS A 267 -44.46 -6.92 15.30
C LYS A 267 -43.55 -7.99 14.72
N LEU A 268 -42.69 -8.54 15.58
CA LEU A 268 -41.74 -9.59 15.23
C LEU A 268 -42.38 -10.98 15.36
N GLY A 269 -42.06 -11.87 14.43
CA GLY A 269 -42.61 -13.22 14.31
C GLY A 269 -41.61 -14.21 13.73
N GLY A 270 -42.10 -15.19 12.96
CA GLY A 270 -41.31 -16.30 12.44
C GLY A 270 -41.10 -17.40 13.49
N THR A 271 -39.84 -17.78 13.72
CA THR A 271 -39.47 -18.84 14.69
C THR A 271 -39.60 -18.43 16.16
N ILE A 272 -39.91 -17.16 16.44
CA ILE A 272 -40.00 -16.61 17.80
C ILE A 272 -41.46 -16.37 18.20
N LYS A 273 -41.75 -16.49 19.50
CA LYS A 273 -43.04 -16.05 20.05
C LYS A 273 -43.20 -14.56 19.79
N TYR A 274 -44.40 -14.15 19.39
CA TYR A 274 -44.73 -12.76 19.07
C TYR A 274 -44.11 -11.75 20.06
N GLN A 275 -43.35 -10.80 19.51
CA GLN A 275 -42.78 -9.67 20.25
C GLN A 275 -43.12 -8.35 19.57
N ARG A 276 -43.37 -7.32 20.38
CA ARG A 276 -43.66 -5.97 19.91
C ARG A 276 -42.52 -5.04 20.30
N LEU A 277 -41.90 -4.39 19.31
CA LEU A 277 -40.85 -3.38 19.53
C LEU A 277 -41.44 -2.01 19.22
N THR A 278 -41.64 -1.20 20.26
CA THR A 278 -42.23 0.13 20.10
C THR A 278 -41.19 1.14 19.63
N LYS A 279 -41.67 2.17 18.94
CA LYS A 279 -40.87 3.31 18.47
C LYS A 279 -39.95 3.86 19.57
N ASN A 280 -40.48 4.08 20.78
CA ASN A 280 -39.71 4.59 21.91
C ASN A 280 -38.55 3.68 22.35
N VAL A 281 -38.73 2.35 22.25
CA VAL A 281 -37.65 1.40 22.58
C VAL A 281 -36.55 1.45 21.54
N ILE A 282 -36.91 1.66 20.27
CA ILE A 282 -35.94 1.77 19.17
C ILE A 282 -35.18 3.10 19.29
N LYS A 283 -35.89 4.23 19.45
CA LYS A 283 -35.27 5.56 19.60
C LYS A 283 -34.27 5.64 20.76
N ARG A 284 -34.51 4.90 21.85
CA ARG A 284 -33.65 4.93 23.04
C ARG A 284 -32.21 4.52 22.74
N ASP A 285 -32.01 3.51 21.90
CA ASP A 285 -30.70 2.86 21.71
C ASP A 285 -30.18 2.95 20.27
N TYR A 286 -31.04 3.20 19.28
CA TYR A 286 -30.64 3.16 17.88
C TYR A 286 -29.54 4.18 17.55
N GLU A 287 -29.63 5.40 18.09
CA GLU A 287 -28.63 6.43 17.84
C GLU A 287 -27.26 6.05 18.41
N ALA A 288 -27.22 5.57 19.66
CA ALA A 288 -26.00 5.05 20.28
C ALA A 288 -25.46 3.80 19.55
N PHE A 289 -26.33 2.97 18.98
CA PHE A 289 -25.93 1.85 18.11
C PHE A 289 -25.32 2.34 16.80
N TYR A 290 -25.93 3.33 16.14
CA TYR A 290 -25.43 3.89 14.89
C TYR A 290 -24.06 4.54 15.06
N LYS A 291 -23.88 5.31 16.15
CA LYS A 291 -22.61 5.96 16.54
C LYS A 291 -21.53 4.98 17.06
N GLY A 292 -21.83 3.68 17.11
CA GLY A 292 -20.87 2.65 17.53
C GLY A 292 -20.62 2.57 19.05
N GLU A 293 -21.43 3.24 19.87
CA GLU A 293 -21.39 3.17 21.34
C GLU A 293 -21.95 1.83 21.86
N ILE A 294 -22.96 1.27 21.18
CA ILE A 294 -23.50 -0.08 21.45
C ILE A 294 -22.84 -1.08 20.51
N LYS A 295 -21.81 -1.77 21.01
CA LYS A 295 -20.98 -2.71 20.21
C LYS A 295 -21.48 -4.15 20.28
N SER A 296 -22.29 -4.49 21.27
CA SER A 296 -22.72 -5.87 21.51
C SER A 296 -24.11 -5.98 22.14
N LEU A 297 -24.69 -7.20 22.09
CA LEU A 297 -25.96 -7.52 22.74
C LEU A 297 -26.00 -7.21 24.25
N LYS A 298 -24.84 -7.16 24.91
CA LYS A 298 -24.72 -6.91 26.35
C LYS A 298 -24.96 -5.44 26.71
N ASP A 299 -24.80 -4.55 25.74
CA ASP A 299 -24.90 -3.11 25.92
C ASP A 299 -26.37 -2.64 25.91
N ILE A 300 -27.28 -3.48 25.38
CA ILE A 300 -28.72 -3.24 25.35
C ILE A 300 -29.38 -3.61 26.69
N LYS A 301 -29.86 -2.61 27.44
CA LYS A 301 -30.46 -2.78 28.78
C LYS A 301 -31.99 -2.90 28.73
N PRO A 302 -32.63 -3.65 29.64
CA PRO A 302 -34.10 -3.71 29.71
C PRO A 302 -34.71 -2.36 30.11
N THR A 303 -35.93 -2.07 29.65
CA THR A 303 -36.68 -0.83 29.95
C THR A 303 -37.23 -0.73 31.37
N TYR A 304 -37.04 -1.76 32.20
CA TYR A 304 -37.46 -1.80 33.60
C TYR A 304 -36.31 -2.28 34.50
N LYS A 305 -36.37 -1.95 35.80
CA LYS A 305 -35.41 -2.43 36.81
C LYS A 305 -35.54 -3.95 36.97
N SER A 306 -34.76 -4.70 36.19
CA SER A 306 -34.64 -6.15 36.26
C SER A 306 -33.55 -6.55 37.26
N LYS A 307 -33.80 -7.58 38.07
CA LYS A 307 -32.77 -8.24 38.90
C LYS A 307 -31.90 -9.23 38.09
N ARG A 308 -32.22 -9.46 36.81
CA ARG A 308 -31.48 -10.36 35.91
C ARG A 308 -30.51 -9.56 35.04
N THR A 309 -29.29 -10.06 34.90
CA THR A 309 -28.19 -9.47 34.11
C THR A 309 -28.37 -9.61 32.60
N GLN A 310 -29.25 -10.49 32.12
CA GLN A 310 -29.38 -10.83 30.70
C GLN A 310 -30.75 -10.42 30.14
N HIS A 311 -30.75 -9.56 29.11
CA HIS A 311 -31.95 -9.15 28.39
C HIS A 311 -32.21 -10.11 27.22
N GLY A 312 -33.12 -11.07 27.40
CA GLY A 312 -33.39 -12.13 26.41
C GLY A 312 -33.86 -11.64 25.03
N ASN A 313 -34.31 -10.39 24.92
CA ASN A 313 -34.75 -9.80 23.65
C ASN A 313 -33.71 -8.89 22.99
N ALA A 314 -32.56 -8.65 23.65
CA ALA A 314 -31.48 -7.80 23.11
C ALA A 314 -31.01 -8.26 21.72
N MET A 315 -31.00 -9.57 21.48
CA MET A 315 -30.64 -10.14 20.18
C MET A 315 -31.52 -9.64 19.03
N TYR A 316 -32.82 -9.48 19.26
CA TYR A 316 -33.75 -9.02 18.23
C TYR A 316 -33.67 -7.51 18.04
N TYR A 317 -33.32 -6.78 19.10
CA TYR A 317 -33.19 -5.32 19.07
C TYR A 317 -31.96 -4.96 18.25
N PHE A 318 -30.82 -5.59 18.56
CA PHE A 318 -29.58 -5.42 17.83
C PHE A 318 -29.71 -5.81 16.36
N ALA A 319 -30.38 -6.94 16.05
CA ALA A 319 -30.63 -7.36 14.68
C ALA A 319 -31.52 -6.35 13.92
N LEU A 320 -32.58 -5.83 14.57
CA LEU A 320 -33.42 -4.80 14.00
C LEU A 320 -32.64 -3.50 13.77
N TYR A 321 -31.75 -3.09 14.69
CA TYR A 321 -30.91 -1.90 14.50
C TYR A 321 -29.96 -2.08 13.31
N GLY A 322 -29.42 -3.29 13.10
CA GLY A 322 -28.66 -3.60 11.89
C GLY A 322 -29.49 -3.39 10.61
N LYS A 323 -30.77 -3.78 10.61
CA LYS A 323 -31.68 -3.55 9.47
C LYS A 323 -32.04 -2.08 9.27
N ILE A 324 -32.29 -1.34 10.34
CA ILE A 324 -32.54 0.10 10.26
C ILE A 324 -31.28 0.82 9.78
N LYS A 325 -30.09 0.44 10.27
CA LYS A 325 -28.80 0.99 9.81
C LYS A 325 -28.57 0.71 8.33
N GLN A 326 -28.82 -0.52 7.90
CA GLN A 326 -28.74 -0.87 6.48
C GLN A 326 -29.64 0.04 5.63
N PHE A 327 -30.91 0.20 6.02
CA PHE A 327 -31.82 1.13 5.33
C PHE A 327 -31.36 2.59 5.41
N HIS A 328 -30.84 3.01 6.57
CA HIS A 328 -30.33 4.36 6.81
C HIS A 328 -29.15 4.67 5.87
N ASP A 329 -28.27 3.70 5.66
CA ASP A 329 -27.06 3.83 4.83
C ASP A 329 -27.38 3.67 3.32
N GLU A 330 -28.34 2.81 2.95
CA GLU A 330 -28.56 2.38 1.56
C GLU A 330 -29.79 3.00 0.87
N GLU A 331 -30.86 3.28 1.62
CA GLU A 331 -32.19 3.61 1.06
C GLU A 331 -32.75 4.96 1.53
N TRP A 332 -32.36 5.44 2.72
CA TRP A 332 -32.94 6.65 3.30
C TRP A 332 -32.29 7.92 2.71
N GLN A 333 -33.04 8.63 1.87
CA GLN A 333 -32.69 9.97 1.42
C GLN A 333 -33.44 11.01 2.26
N SER A 334 -32.85 11.43 3.39
CA SER A 334 -33.22 12.71 3.99
C SER A 334 -32.74 13.84 3.09
N GLU A 335 -33.57 14.88 2.89
CA GLU A 335 -33.16 16.11 2.20
C GLU A 335 -32.04 16.86 2.94
N GLU A 336 -31.68 16.43 4.15
CA GLU A 336 -30.45 16.82 4.85
C GLU A 336 -29.56 15.58 4.99
N SER A 337 -28.55 15.50 4.13
CA SER A 337 -27.55 14.43 4.12
C SER A 337 -26.83 14.40 5.48
N GLY A 338 -26.62 13.20 6.04
CA GLY A 338 -25.72 13.02 7.18
C GLY A 338 -24.32 13.61 6.89
N PRO A 339 -23.47 13.78 7.92
CA PRO A 339 -22.18 14.41 7.75
C PRO A 339 -21.35 13.67 6.73
N ILE A 340 -20.87 14.42 5.75
CA ILE A 340 -20.08 13.86 4.67
C ILE A 340 -18.73 13.54 5.27
N LYS A 341 -18.39 12.26 5.40
CA LYS A 341 -17.05 11.89 5.88
C LYS A 341 -15.98 12.39 4.89
N LYS A 342 -14.88 12.93 5.41
CA LYS A 342 -13.66 13.19 4.62
C LYS A 342 -13.12 11.85 4.12
N GLN A 343 -13.08 11.69 2.80
CA GLN A 343 -12.58 10.50 2.12
C GLN A 343 -11.24 10.80 1.48
N ASN A 344 -10.38 9.78 1.41
CA ASN A 344 -9.12 9.86 0.67
C ASN A 344 -9.36 9.56 -0.82
N TYR A 345 -8.53 10.19 -1.65
CA TYR A 345 -8.49 10.02 -3.10
C TYR A 345 -7.07 9.66 -3.50
N VAL A 346 -6.88 8.88 -4.56
CA VAL A 346 -5.57 8.40 -4.99
C VAL A 346 -5.37 8.60 -6.48
N LEU A 347 -4.29 9.27 -6.86
CA LEU A 347 -3.80 9.33 -8.23
C LEU A 347 -2.60 8.41 -8.39
N ILE A 348 -2.73 7.43 -9.28
CA ILE A 348 -1.64 6.53 -9.68
C ILE A 348 -0.99 7.05 -10.96
N ILE A 349 0.32 7.27 -10.93
CA ILE A 349 1.14 7.68 -12.08
C ILE A 349 2.12 6.56 -12.40
N ASP A 350 1.75 5.72 -13.35
CA ASP A 350 2.61 4.65 -13.82
C ASP A 350 3.72 5.20 -14.72
N GLU A 351 4.93 4.64 -14.62
CA GLU A 351 6.10 5.07 -15.39
C GLU A 351 6.41 6.57 -15.25
N ILE A 352 6.34 7.09 -14.02
CA ILE A 352 6.41 8.53 -13.73
C ILE A 352 7.66 9.20 -14.32
N ASN A 353 8.75 8.46 -14.44
CA ASN A 353 10.01 8.95 -14.97
C ASN A 353 10.01 9.08 -16.51
N ARG A 354 9.13 8.38 -17.26
CA ARG A 354 9.07 8.45 -18.74
C ARG A 354 8.56 9.78 -19.30
N GLY A 355 7.93 10.60 -18.45
CA GLY A 355 7.48 11.96 -18.78
C GLY A 355 8.46 13.03 -18.27
N ASN A 356 8.45 14.21 -18.90
CA ASN A 356 9.10 15.38 -18.31
C ASN A 356 8.23 15.93 -17.18
N ILE A 357 8.42 15.40 -15.98
CA ILE A 357 7.58 15.70 -14.80
C ILE A 357 7.53 17.20 -14.51
N ALA A 358 8.65 17.93 -14.65
CA ALA A 358 8.68 19.37 -14.45
C ALA A 358 7.78 20.12 -15.44
N ARG A 359 7.74 19.69 -16.71
CA ARG A 359 6.84 20.26 -17.72
C ARG A 359 5.38 19.85 -17.51
N ILE A 360 5.15 18.61 -17.08
CA ILE A 360 3.80 18.06 -16.86
C ILE A 360 3.12 18.75 -15.66
N PHE A 361 3.82 18.87 -14.54
CA PHE A 361 3.29 19.56 -13.36
C PHE A 361 3.35 21.09 -13.48
N GLY A 362 4.29 21.62 -14.28
CA GLY A 362 4.52 23.05 -14.39
C GLY A 362 4.81 23.69 -13.03
N GLU A 363 4.15 24.80 -12.73
CA GLU A 363 4.29 25.53 -11.45
C GLU A 363 3.62 24.80 -10.27
N LEU A 364 2.71 23.87 -10.55
CA LEU A 364 1.92 23.14 -9.55
C LEU A 364 2.72 22.07 -8.81
N ILE A 365 3.94 21.79 -9.25
CA ILE A 365 4.90 20.93 -8.55
C ILE A 365 5.17 21.41 -7.11
N THR A 366 4.93 22.69 -6.81
CA THR A 366 5.05 23.23 -5.44
C THR A 366 3.84 22.87 -4.58
N LEU A 367 2.65 22.75 -5.17
CA LEU A 367 1.41 22.47 -4.44
C LEU A 367 1.30 21.03 -3.95
N ILE A 368 2.10 20.10 -4.49
CA ILE A 368 2.11 18.72 -4.00
C ILE A 368 2.85 18.58 -2.66
N GLU A 369 3.64 19.57 -2.24
CA GLU A 369 4.31 19.55 -0.93
C GLU A 369 3.27 19.52 0.21
N PRO A 370 3.40 18.64 1.23
CA PRO A 370 2.41 18.48 2.29
C PRO A 370 1.94 19.79 2.93
N SER A 371 2.87 20.70 3.26
CA SER A 371 2.54 22.00 3.88
C SER A 371 1.83 22.97 2.94
N LYS A 372 1.99 22.82 1.61
CA LYS A 372 1.43 23.72 0.60
C LYS A 372 0.03 23.32 0.13
N ARG A 373 -0.43 22.14 0.55
CA ARG A 373 -1.76 21.63 0.20
C ARG A 373 -2.86 22.33 0.99
N ILE A 374 -4.08 22.33 0.46
CA ILE A 374 -5.27 22.83 1.16
C ILE A 374 -5.47 21.95 2.40
N GLY A 375 -5.44 22.58 3.58
CA GLY A 375 -5.47 21.90 4.88
C GLY A 375 -4.10 21.77 5.56
N GLY A 376 -3.00 22.10 4.87
CA GLY A 376 -1.66 22.16 5.45
C GLY A 376 -1.31 23.52 6.09
N ASP A 377 -0.23 23.56 6.86
CA ASP A 377 0.21 24.73 7.65
C ASP A 377 0.47 26.01 6.83
N ASP A 378 0.87 25.87 5.58
CA ASP A 378 1.25 26.96 4.66
C ASP A 378 0.55 26.79 3.30
N ALA A 379 -0.76 26.50 3.38
CA ALA A 379 -1.61 26.20 2.23
C ALA A 379 -1.52 27.29 1.15
N ALA A 380 -1.33 26.86 -0.09
CA ALA A 380 -1.14 27.74 -1.24
C ALA A 380 -2.09 27.38 -2.39
N THR A 381 -2.36 28.36 -3.25
CA THR A 381 -3.12 28.19 -4.49
C THR A 381 -2.43 28.96 -5.61
N PHE A 382 -2.47 28.44 -6.84
CA PHE A 382 -2.03 29.14 -8.03
C PHE A 382 -3.19 29.49 -8.96
N ILE A 383 -2.99 30.47 -9.83
CA ILE A 383 -3.93 30.82 -10.89
C ILE A 383 -3.54 30.02 -12.13
N LEU A 384 -4.43 29.18 -12.63
CA LEU A 384 -4.15 28.35 -13.79
C LEU A 384 -4.05 29.22 -15.07
N PRO A 385 -3.16 28.86 -16.03
CA PRO A 385 -2.85 29.70 -17.16
C PRO A 385 -3.96 29.76 -18.23
N TYR A 386 -4.78 28.72 -18.40
CA TYR A 386 -5.83 28.69 -19.42
C TYR A 386 -7.18 29.15 -18.83
N SER A 387 -7.65 28.51 -17.76
CA SER A 387 -8.94 28.83 -17.13
C SER A 387 -8.95 30.14 -16.35
N LYS A 388 -7.78 30.58 -15.86
CA LYS A 388 -7.62 31.69 -14.89
C LYS A 388 -8.30 31.43 -13.53
N GLU A 389 -8.64 30.17 -13.25
CA GLU A 389 -9.21 29.76 -11.97
C GLU A 389 -8.12 29.58 -10.91
N LYS A 390 -8.49 29.73 -9.64
CA LYS A 390 -7.61 29.36 -8.52
C LYS A 390 -7.64 27.85 -8.35
N PHE A 391 -6.47 27.25 -8.25
CA PHE A 391 -6.29 25.82 -8.06
C PHE A 391 -5.35 25.53 -6.89
N GLY A 392 -5.71 24.53 -6.09
CA GLY A 392 -4.95 24.03 -4.96
C GLY A 392 -5.07 22.52 -4.87
N VAL A 393 -4.06 21.85 -4.32
CA VAL A 393 -4.06 20.40 -4.13
C VAL A 393 -4.54 20.12 -2.70
N PRO A 394 -5.59 19.33 -2.46
CA PRO A 394 -6.07 19.08 -1.11
C PRO A 394 -5.24 18.04 -0.36
N ASP A 395 -5.29 18.10 0.96
CA ASP A 395 -4.61 17.17 1.88
C ASP A 395 -5.15 15.73 1.85
N ASN A 396 -6.33 15.49 1.28
CA ASN A 396 -6.91 14.16 1.08
C ASN A 396 -6.64 13.53 -0.30
N LEU A 397 -5.75 14.11 -1.13
CA LEU A 397 -5.34 13.54 -2.42
C LEU A 397 -3.94 12.89 -2.34
N TYR A 398 -3.85 11.58 -2.41
CA TYR A 398 -2.58 10.86 -2.42
C TYR A 398 -2.07 10.65 -3.85
N ILE A 399 -0.76 10.68 -4.03
CA ILE A 399 -0.10 10.42 -5.32
C ILE A 399 0.83 9.22 -5.17
N ILE A 400 0.64 8.20 -6.01
CA ILE A 400 1.46 6.99 -6.06
C ILE A 400 2.10 6.90 -7.44
N GLY A 401 3.40 7.09 -7.52
CA GLY A 401 4.18 6.88 -8.73
C GLY A 401 4.77 5.46 -8.82
N THR A 402 4.95 4.92 -10.02
CA THR A 402 5.86 3.78 -10.26
C THR A 402 7.04 4.23 -11.11
N MET A 403 8.21 3.66 -10.84
CA MET A 403 9.42 3.96 -11.60
C MET A 403 10.24 2.69 -11.87
N ASN A 404 10.50 2.40 -13.14
CA ASN A 404 11.52 1.43 -13.52
C ASN A 404 12.90 2.10 -13.50
N THR A 405 13.85 1.47 -12.82
CA THR A 405 15.22 2.00 -12.69
C THR A 405 16.22 1.48 -13.72
N ALA A 406 15.91 0.36 -14.37
CA ALA A 406 16.76 -0.22 -15.44
C ALA A 406 16.73 0.62 -16.74
N ASP A 407 15.69 1.43 -16.95
CA ASP A 407 15.50 2.19 -18.18
C ASP A 407 16.49 3.37 -18.27
N ARG A 408 17.61 3.15 -18.96
CA ARG A 408 18.67 4.18 -19.18
C ARG A 408 18.25 5.34 -20.08
N SER A 409 17.14 5.22 -20.79
CA SER A 409 16.61 6.23 -21.72
C SER A 409 15.84 7.36 -21.03
N ILE A 410 15.79 7.34 -19.70
CA ILE A 410 14.90 8.18 -18.92
C ILE A 410 15.66 9.32 -18.21
N ALA A 411 15.06 10.51 -18.19
CA ALA A 411 15.57 11.67 -17.45
C ALA A 411 15.66 11.33 -15.95
N LEU A 412 16.81 11.58 -15.34
CA LEU A 412 16.97 11.53 -13.88
C LEU A 412 15.92 12.45 -13.25
N LEU A 413 15.14 11.91 -12.30
CA LEU A 413 14.21 12.71 -11.50
C LEU A 413 14.98 13.88 -10.86
N ASP A 414 14.48 15.09 -11.09
CA ASP A 414 15.07 16.30 -10.52
C ASP A 414 15.09 16.20 -8.98
N THR A 415 16.14 16.74 -8.38
CA THR A 415 16.29 16.98 -6.94
C THR A 415 15.05 17.64 -6.32
N ALA A 416 14.41 18.56 -7.05
CA ALA A 416 13.19 19.22 -6.60
C ALA A 416 11.97 18.28 -6.54
N LEU A 417 11.93 17.20 -7.33
CA LEU A 417 10.90 16.17 -7.21
C LEU A 417 11.25 15.19 -6.11
N ARG A 418 12.53 14.82 -5.99
CA ARG A 418 12.98 13.89 -4.95
C ARG A 418 12.63 14.34 -3.53
N ARG A 419 12.65 15.65 -3.25
CA ARG A 419 12.27 16.20 -1.93
C ARG A 419 10.76 16.18 -1.64
N ARG A 420 9.93 15.85 -2.62
CA ARG A 420 8.46 15.95 -2.54
C ARG A 420 7.76 14.59 -2.55
N PHE A 421 8.51 13.52 -2.79
CA PHE A 421 8.02 12.15 -2.84
C PHE A 421 8.85 11.29 -1.88
N ASP A 422 8.18 10.36 -1.21
CA ASP A 422 8.84 9.29 -0.48
C ASP A 422 9.15 8.14 -1.44
N PHE A 423 10.41 7.69 -1.45
CA PHE A 423 10.88 6.66 -2.36
C PHE A 423 10.86 5.31 -1.65
N ILE A 424 9.97 4.43 -2.11
CA ILE A 424 9.80 3.09 -1.57
C ILE A 424 10.44 2.11 -2.55
N GLU A 425 11.53 1.50 -2.12
CA GLU A 425 12.32 0.59 -2.94
C GLU A 425 11.71 -0.81 -3.02
N MET A 426 11.62 -1.34 -4.23
CA MET A 426 11.07 -2.65 -4.56
C MET A 426 12.09 -3.50 -5.31
N MET A 427 12.93 -4.20 -4.55
CA MET A 427 13.95 -5.12 -5.09
C MET A 427 13.37 -6.52 -5.37
N PRO A 428 14.00 -7.30 -6.26
CA PRO A 428 13.60 -8.69 -6.48
C PRO A 428 13.74 -9.55 -5.22
N ASP A 429 12.61 -10.03 -4.72
CA ASP A 429 12.57 -11.10 -3.72
C ASP A 429 12.64 -12.49 -4.37
N ALA A 430 13.84 -13.09 -4.41
CA ALA A 430 14.03 -14.44 -4.92
C ALA A 430 13.43 -15.54 -4.01
N LYS A 431 13.08 -15.21 -2.76
CA LYS A 431 12.47 -16.16 -1.80
C LYS A 431 10.96 -16.03 -1.73
N HIS A 432 10.36 -15.25 -2.62
CA HIS A 432 8.93 -15.00 -2.63
C HIS A 432 8.16 -16.32 -2.69
N HIS A 433 7.19 -16.49 -1.79
CA HIS A 433 6.46 -17.77 -1.59
C HIS A 433 5.73 -18.29 -2.83
N ARG A 434 5.34 -17.40 -3.76
CA ARG A 434 4.74 -17.74 -5.07
C ARG A 434 5.73 -18.26 -6.13
N ILE A 435 7.03 -18.26 -5.86
CA ILE A 435 8.04 -18.88 -6.72
C ILE A 435 8.19 -20.34 -6.31
N SER A 436 8.00 -21.25 -7.27
CA SER A 436 8.16 -22.68 -7.01
C SER A 436 9.60 -23.03 -6.64
N THR A 437 9.77 -23.85 -5.60
CA THR A 437 11.06 -24.43 -5.22
C THR A 437 11.35 -25.75 -5.95
N ASP A 438 10.38 -26.27 -6.72
CA ASP A 438 10.55 -27.51 -7.48
C ASP A 438 9.67 -27.49 -8.74
N ILE A 439 10.31 -27.29 -9.89
CA ILE A 439 9.75 -27.49 -11.23
C ILE A 439 10.59 -28.55 -11.90
N GLU A 440 10.11 -29.81 -11.86
CA GLU A 440 10.81 -30.95 -12.48
C GLU A 440 12.25 -31.12 -11.94
N GLY A 441 12.46 -30.85 -10.65
CA GLY A 441 13.78 -30.88 -10.01
C GLY A 441 14.53 -29.55 -10.02
N VAL A 442 13.99 -28.50 -10.64
CA VAL A 442 14.62 -27.16 -10.67
C VAL A 442 14.06 -26.27 -9.55
N ASN A 443 14.94 -25.73 -8.71
CA ASN A 443 14.59 -24.73 -7.72
C ASN A 443 14.65 -23.32 -8.32
N CYS A 444 13.49 -22.74 -8.66
CA CYS A 444 13.44 -21.41 -9.27
C CYS A 444 13.86 -20.27 -8.34
N GLN A 445 13.78 -20.46 -7.01
CA GLN A 445 14.26 -19.47 -6.05
C GLN A 445 15.80 -19.37 -6.06
N GLU A 446 16.48 -20.51 -6.05
CA GLU A 446 17.95 -20.58 -6.16
C GLU A 446 18.43 -20.11 -7.53
N LEU A 447 17.73 -20.52 -8.60
CA LEU A 447 17.99 -20.11 -9.97
C LEU A 447 17.95 -18.58 -10.13
N LEU A 448 16.86 -17.95 -9.68
CA LEU A 448 16.70 -16.50 -9.73
C LEU A 448 17.76 -15.79 -8.88
N ALA A 449 18.03 -16.28 -7.67
CA ALA A 449 19.05 -15.71 -6.80
C ALA A 449 20.45 -15.75 -7.46
N ALA A 450 20.83 -16.88 -8.04
CA ALA A 450 22.12 -17.05 -8.69
C ALA A 450 22.29 -16.13 -9.91
N MET A 451 21.27 -16.04 -10.79
CA MET A 451 21.30 -15.09 -11.92
C MET A 451 21.39 -13.65 -11.42
N ASN A 452 20.60 -13.28 -10.41
CA ASN A 452 20.58 -11.93 -9.86
C ASN A 452 21.88 -11.53 -9.16
N ASP A 453 22.57 -12.46 -8.52
CA ASP A 453 23.90 -12.19 -7.96
C ASP A 453 24.92 -11.92 -9.07
N ARG A 454 24.91 -12.72 -10.15
CA ARG A 454 25.80 -12.50 -11.30
C ARG A 454 25.51 -11.18 -12.03
N ILE A 455 24.24 -10.87 -12.29
CA ILE A 455 23.84 -9.60 -12.92
C ILE A 455 24.30 -8.41 -12.08
N ARG A 456 24.17 -8.48 -10.76
CA ARG A 456 24.63 -7.41 -9.85
C ARG A 456 26.11 -7.09 -10.01
N PHE A 457 26.96 -8.09 -10.26
CA PHE A 457 28.40 -7.90 -10.46
C PHE A 457 28.77 -7.54 -11.91
N LEU A 458 28.05 -8.07 -12.89
CA LEU A 458 28.33 -7.83 -14.32
C LEU A 458 27.77 -6.49 -14.83
N LEU A 459 26.75 -5.97 -14.16
CA LEU A 459 26.05 -4.74 -14.53
C LEU A 459 25.84 -3.84 -13.31
N ASP A 460 24.71 -3.99 -12.59
CA ASP A 460 24.40 -3.30 -11.34
C ASP A 460 23.15 -3.90 -10.68
N ARG A 461 22.73 -3.32 -9.55
CA ARG A 461 21.54 -3.75 -8.79
C ARG A 461 20.20 -3.40 -9.47
N GLU A 462 20.17 -2.39 -10.34
CA GLU A 462 18.95 -1.86 -10.96
C GLU A 462 18.48 -2.73 -12.14
N HIS A 463 19.36 -3.58 -12.68
CA HIS A 463 19.07 -4.53 -13.75
C HIS A 463 18.81 -5.96 -13.22
N GLN A 464 18.62 -6.15 -11.91
CA GLN A 464 18.27 -7.47 -11.40
C GLN A 464 16.90 -7.92 -11.93
N ILE A 465 16.74 -9.20 -12.26
CA ILE A 465 15.50 -9.80 -12.74
C ILE A 465 14.50 -9.88 -11.59
N GLY A 466 13.30 -9.34 -11.80
CA GLY A 466 12.21 -9.41 -10.84
C GLY A 466 11.57 -10.80 -10.69
N HIS A 467 11.01 -11.07 -9.50
CA HIS A 467 10.38 -12.36 -9.21
C HIS A 467 9.10 -12.64 -10.01
N THR A 468 8.42 -11.63 -10.56
CA THR A 468 7.17 -11.85 -11.30
C THR A 468 7.36 -12.67 -12.56
N TYR A 469 8.58 -12.70 -13.13
CA TYR A 469 8.90 -13.58 -14.25
C TYR A 469 8.85 -15.06 -13.88
N PHE A 470 9.10 -15.40 -12.60
CA PHE A 470 9.13 -16.76 -12.08
C PHE A 470 7.84 -17.16 -11.34
N MET A 471 6.91 -16.23 -11.17
CA MET A 471 5.59 -16.52 -10.60
C MET A 471 4.72 -17.22 -11.64
N GLY A 472 4.02 -18.29 -11.22
CA GLY A 472 3.05 -18.98 -12.06
C GLY A 472 3.63 -19.93 -13.10
N ILE A 473 4.95 -20.22 -13.06
CA ILE A 473 5.53 -21.29 -13.87
C ILE A 473 4.95 -22.64 -13.43
N LYS A 474 4.51 -23.44 -14.39
CA LYS A 474 3.85 -24.74 -14.16
C LYS A 474 4.70 -25.88 -14.73
N ARG A 475 4.54 -27.08 -14.15
CA ARG A 475 5.11 -28.35 -14.65
C ARG A 475 4.33 -28.88 -15.86
N ILE A 476 4.17 -28.06 -16.88
CA ILE A 476 3.48 -28.41 -18.12
C ILE A 476 4.26 -27.84 -19.31
N LYS A 477 4.23 -28.53 -20.44
CA LYS A 477 4.69 -27.95 -21.72
C LYS A 477 3.74 -26.82 -22.13
N GLY A 478 4.29 -25.76 -22.73
CA GLY A 478 3.51 -24.62 -23.25
C GLY A 478 3.95 -23.28 -22.66
N LYS A 479 3.09 -22.26 -22.77
CA LYS A 479 3.44 -20.85 -22.49
C LYS A 479 3.84 -20.56 -21.04
N ASP A 480 3.40 -21.40 -20.11
CA ASP A 480 3.67 -21.27 -18.67
C ASP A 480 4.85 -22.18 -18.22
N SER A 481 5.60 -22.78 -19.15
CA SER A 481 6.74 -23.64 -18.81
C SER A 481 7.99 -22.83 -18.46
N LEU A 482 8.96 -23.49 -17.81
CA LEU A 482 10.26 -22.91 -17.51
C LEU A 482 11.02 -22.55 -18.80
N GLU A 483 11.01 -23.43 -19.79
CA GLU A 483 11.55 -23.18 -21.12
C GLU A 483 10.95 -21.92 -21.76
N ALA A 484 9.62 -21.82 -21.81
CA ALA A 484 8.95 -20.68 -22.43
C ALA A 484 9.26 -19.37 -21.69
N THR A 485 9.43 -19.44 -20.37
CA THR A 485 9.85 -18.30 -19.56
C THR A 485 11.27 -17.86 -19.92
N PHE A 486 12.20 -18.80 -20.07
CA PHE A 486 13.56 -18.46 -20.47
C PHE A 486 13.64 -17.91 -21.89
N LYS A 487 13.13 -18.66 -22.88
CA LYS A 487 13.21 -18.29 -24.30
C LYS A 487 12.51 -16.97 -24.61
N ASN A 488 11.33 -16.72 -24.03
CA ASN A 488 10.49 -15.59 -24.42
C ASN A 488 10.59 -14.38 -23.49
N LYS A 489 11.15 -14.53 -22.28
CA LYS A 489 11.20 -13.44 -21.29
C LYS A 489 12.61 -13.19 -20.75
N ILE A 490 13.29 -14.22 -20.24
CA ILE A 490 14.60 -14.03 -19.58
C ILE A 490 15.71 -13.74 -20.60
N ILE A 491 15.84 -14.55 -21.65
CA ILE A 491 16.88 -14.35 -22.67
C ILE A 491 16.72 -12.99 -23.37
N PRO A 492 15.52 -12.59 -23.88
CA PRO A 492 15.34 -11.26 -24.45
C PRO A 492 15.70 -10.12 -23.49
N LEU A 493 15.36 -10.24 -22.20
CA LEU A 493 15.73 -9.26 -21.19
C LEU A 493 17.25 -9.17 -20.99
N LEU A 494 17.94 -10.32 -20.96
CA LEU A 494 19.40 -10.35 -20.85
C LEU A 494 20.07 -9.77 -22.10
N GLN A 495 19.51 -9.98 -23.30
CA GLN A 495 19.99 -9.36 -24.54
C GLN A 495 19.87 -7.83 -24.49
N GLU A 496 18.79 -7.30 -23.90
CA GLU A 496 18.63 -5.86 -23.69
C GLU A 496 19.66 -5.31 -22.69
N TYR A 497 19.89 -6.03 -21.58
CA TYR A 497 20.84 -5.62 -20.54
C TYR A 497 22.30 -5.67 -20.99
N PHE A 498 22.66 -6.72 -21.76
CA PHE A 498 24.00 -6.97 -22.26
C PHE A 498 24.04 -6.80 -23.77
N TYR A 499 23.64 -5.62 -24.24
CA TYR A 499 23.63 -5.26 -25.67
C TYR A 499 24.94 -5.64 -26.37
N ASP A 500 24.84 -6.46 -27.42
CA ASP A 500 25.96 -7.04 -28.18
C ASP A 500 27.02 -7.81 -27.36
N ASN A 501 26.69 -8.26 -26.14
CA ASN A 501 27.63 -8.97 -25.26
C ASN A 501 27.07 -10.31 -24.77
N TRP A 502 27.07 -11.29 -25.66
CA TRP A 502 26.61 -12.65 -25.40
C TRP A 502 27.49 -13.42 -24.40
N GLU A 503 28.79 -13.12 -24.31
CA GLU A 503 29.67 -13.69 -23.28
C GLU A 503 29.15 -13.40 -21.88
N LYS A 504 28.69 -12.16 -21.62
CA LYS A 504 28.10 -11.81 -20.32
C LYS A 504 26.76 -12.51 -20.08
N ILE A 505 25.95 -12.70 -21.12
CA ILE A 505 24.70 -13.47 -21.03
C ILE A 505 25.02 -14.90 -20.60
N ASP A 506 25.99 -15.53 -21.26
CA ASP A 506 26.41 -16.90 -20.94
C ASP A 506 26.99 -16.99 -19.51
N LEU A 507 27.78 -15.99 -19.07
CA LEU A 507 28.24 -15.90 -17.69
C LEU A 507 27.09 -15.82 -16.68
N VAL A 508 26.01 -15.06 -16.96
CA VAL A 508 24.81 -15.02 -16.08
C VAL A 508 24.16 -16.40 -15.98
N LEU A 509 24.15 -17.14 -17.07
CA LEU A 509 23.64 -18.51 -17.17
C LEU A 509 24.66 -19.57 -16.70
N ASN A 510 25.80 -19.14 -16.13
CA ASN A 510 26.86 -20.01 -15.65
C ASN A 510 27.45 -20.95 -16.71
N CYS A 511 27.50 -20.52 -17.97
CA CYS A 511 27.98 -21.33 -19.08
C CYS A 511 27.28 -22.69 -19.17
N ASN A 512 25.98 -22.72 -18.86
CA ASN A 512 25.18 -23.95 -18.82
C ASN A 512 24.89 -24.55 -20.21
N GLY A 513 25.36 -23.91 -21.28
CA GLY A 513 25.21 -24.37 -22.66
C GLY A 513 23.90 -23.95 -23.33
N PHE A 514 23.11 -23.05 -22.74
CA PHE A 514 22.00 -22.40 -23.46
C PHE A 514 22.45 -21.39 -24.52
N VAL A 515 23.63 -20.80 -24.32
CA VAL A 515 24.31 -19.92 -25.27
C VAL A 515 25.62 -20.60 -25.63
N HIS A 516 25.95 -20.66 -26.91
CA HIS A 516 27.24 -21.20 -27.35
C HIS A 516 27.82 -20.39 -28.50
N GLU A 517 29.15 -20.40 -28.59
CA GLU A 517 29.91 -19.74 -29.64
C GLU A 517 29.83 -20.56 -30.93
N ILE A 518 29.52 -19.91 -32.05
CA ILE A 518 29.55 -20.51 -33.38
C ILE A 518 30.96 -20.35 -33.94
N PRO A 519 31.62 -21.45 -34.36
CA PRO A 519 32.92 -21.35 -35.02
C PRO A 519 32.79 -20.59 -36.34
N PHE A 520 33.79 -19.76 -36.65
CA PHE A 520 33.83 -19.02 -37.90
C PHE A 520 33.98 -19.97 -39.10
N GLU A 521 33.01 -19.94 -40.02
CA GLU A 521 33.07 -20.69 -41.29
C GLU A 521 33.60 -19.78 -42.42
N SER A 522 34.89 -19.93 -42.75
CA SER A 522 35.55 -19.14 -43.80
C SER A 522 34.90 -19.26 -45.18
N ASP A 523 34.26 -20.39 -45.46
CA ASP A 523 33.70 -20.73 -46.78
C ASP A 523 32.42 -19.95 -47.13
N LEU A 524 31.83 -19.22 -46.17
CA LEU A 524 30.67 -18.36 -46.39
C LEU A 524 30.97 -17.14 -47.27
N PHE A 525 32.23 -16.72 -47.36
CA PHE A 525 32.62 -15.47 -48.02
C PHE A 525 33.72 -15.70 -49.08
N LYS A 526 33.52 -15.12 -50.26
CA LYS A 526 34.48 -15.24 -51.38
C LYS A 526 35.77 -14.41 -51.20
N ASN A 527 35.84 -13.56 -50.17
CA ASN A 527 36.98 -12.71 -49.86
C ASN A 527 37.05 -12.47 -48.34
N SER A 528 37.76 -13.34 -47.63
CA SER A 528 37.85 -13.35 -46.15
C SER A 528 38.67 -12.20 -45.57
N ASP A 529 39.52 -11.54 -46.38
CA ASP A 529 40.44 -10.48 -45.95
C ASP A 529 39.75 -9.21 -45.40
N LEU A 530 38.42 -9.10 -45.54
CA LEU A 530 37.61 -7.99 -45.04
C LEU A 530 36.84 -8.33 -43.74
N ILE A 531 37.03 -9.54 -43.21
CA ILE A 531 36.28 -10.05 -42.08
C ILE A 531 37.14 -9.96 -40.82
N ASP A 532 36.53 -9.50 -39.74
CA ASP A 532 37.13 -9.53 -38.42
C ASP A 532 37.06 -10.96 -37.87
N GLU A 533 38.15 -11.72 -38.00
CA GLU A 533 38.27 -13.11 -37.52
C GLU A 533 38.23 -13.21 -35.99
N GLU A 534 38.43 -12.12 -35.25
CA GLU A 534 38.30 -12.09 -33.79
C GLU A 534 36.84 -11.90 -33.33
N ARG A 535 35.93 -11.59 -34.27
CA ARG A 535 34.52 -11.42 -33.96
C ARG A 535 33.86 -12.76 -33.67
N LYS A 536 33.61 -13.01 -32.39
CA LYS A 536 32.81 -14.14 -31.92
C LYS A 536 31.33 -13.95 -32.22
N ILE A 537 30.69 -15.00 -32.68
CA ILE A 537 29.24 -15.06 -32.92
C ILE A 537 28.67 -16.09 -31.96
N TYR A 538 27.52 -15.80 -31.39
CA TYR A 538 26.82 -16.68 -30.46
C TYR A 538 25.42 -16.98 -30.96
N GLU A 539 24.93 -18.16 -30.66
CA GLU A 539 23.53 -18.55 -30.85
C GLU A 539 22.95 -19.19 -29.59
N LEU A 540 21.62 -19.26 -29.56
CA LEU A 540 20.92 -20.05 -28.57
C LEU A 540 20.96 -21.51 -28.98
N SER A 541 21.07 -22.40 -28.00
CA SER A 541 21.05 -23.84 -28.26
C SER A 541 19.74 -24.27 -28.91
N ASP A 542 19.82 -24.78 -30.14
CA ASP A 542 18.72 -25.48 -30.82
C ASP A 542 18.80 -27.01 -30.61
N GLU A 543 19.73 -27.50 -29.78
CA GLU A 543 19.84 -28.93 -29.45
C GLU A 543 18.51 -29.44 -28.85
N ASP A 544 17.88 -30.37 -29.57
CA ASP A 544 16.66 -31.06 -29.16
C ASP A 544 16.81 -31.61 -27.74
N GLY A 545 16.00 -31.09 -26.81
CA GLY A 545 15.93 -31.55 -25.43
C GLY A 545 16.75 -30.75 -24.41
N LYS A 546 17.69 -29.87 -24.80
CA LYS A 546 18.50 -29.11 -23.82
C LYS A 546 17.66 -28.15 -22.98
N TRP A 547 16.63 -27.55 -23.60
CA TRP A 547 15.66 -26.72 -22.89
C TRP A 547 14.63 -27.51 -22.08
N GLU A 548 14.49 -28.81 -22.36
CA GLU A 548 13.64 -29.73 -21.61
C GLU A 548 14.41 -30.40 -20.46
N ASP A 549 15.74 -30.32 -20.45
CA ASP A 549 16.62 -30.94 -19.47
C ASP A 549 16.72 -30.10 -18.18
N PRO A 550 16.25 -30.62 -17.02
CA PRO A 550 16.38 -29.94 -15.74
C PRO A 550 17.84 -29.69 -15.32
N GLU A 551 18.79 -30.55 -15.71
CA GLU A 551 20.19 -30.42 -15.32
C GLU A 551 20.81 -29.15 -15.89
N SER A 552 20.43 -28.79 -17.13
CA SER A 552 20.83 -27.53 -17.77
C SER A 552 20.41 -26.29 -16.96
N TYR A 553 19.24 -26.30 -16.29
CA TYR A 553 18.84 -25.20 -15.40
C TYR A 553 19.50 -25.29 -14.03
N GLN A 554 19.68 -26.50 -13.49
CA GLN A 554 20.38 -26.74 -12.22
C GLN A 554 21.82 -26.23 -12.27
N ALA A 555 22.50 -26.40 -13.42
CA ALA A 555 23.85 -25.91 -13.65
C ALA A 555 24.00 -24.38 -13.43
N ILE A 556 22.92 -23.60 -13.52
CA ILE A 556 22.96 -22.15 -13.27
C ILE A 556 23.23 -21.84 -11.79
N TYR A 557 22.76 -22.66 -10.84
CA TYR A 557 22.91 -22.42 -9.40
C TYR A 557 23.68 -23.52 -8.66
N ALA A 558 24.02 -24.62 -9.33
CA ALA A 558 24.94 -25.60 -8.81
C ALA A 558 26.29 -24.94 -8.53
N GLN A 559 26.79 -25.05 -7.30
CA GLN A 559 28.15 -24.64 -6.98
C GLN A 559 29.10 -25.59 -7.70
N GLY A 560 29.87 -25.07 -8.65
CA GLY A 560 30.92 -25.84 -9.30
C GLY A 560 31.83 -26.44 -8.24
N GLN A 561 31.99 -27.77 -8.27
CA GLN A 561 33.26 -28.32 -7.83
C GLN A 561 34.30 -27.61 -8.68
N SER A 562 35.08 -26.73 -8.08
CA SER A 562 36.27 -26.20 -8.73
C SER A 562 37.03 -27.40 -9.28
N GLU A 563 37.25 -27.44 -10.60
CA GLU A 563 38.26 -28.30 -11.21
C GLU A 563 39.63 -27.92 -10.64
N THR A 564 39.94 -28.41 -9.45
CA THR A 564 41.31 -28.60 -9.00
C THR A 564 41.67 -30.00 -9.47
N GLY A 565 42.23 -30.10 -10.68
CA GLY A 565 42.53 -31.39 -11.31
C GLY A 565 43.53 -31.30 -12.45
N GLU A 566 44.80 -31.16 -12.07
CA GLU A 566 45.98 -31.71 -12.77
C GLU A 566 46.23 -31.33 -14.23
N SER A 567 46.99 -30.26 -14.44
CA SER A 567 47.96 -30.22 -15.54
C SER A 567 49.10 -31.19 -15.23
N GLY A 568 49.08 -32.35 -15.89
CA GLY A 568 50.20 -33.30 -15.99
C GLY A 568 51.26 -32.86 -16.99
#